data_AF-A0A2D9JAE0-F1
#
_entry.id   AF-A0A2D9JAE0-F1
#
_cell.length_a   1.000
_cell.length_b   1.000
_cell.length_c   1.000
_cell.angle_alpha   90.00
_cell.angle_beta   90.00
_cell.angle_gamma   90.00
#
_symmetry.space_group_name_H-M   'P 1'
#
loop_
_entity.id
_entity.type
_entity.pdbx_description
1 polymer ?
#
loop_
_entity_poly.entity_id
_entity_poly.type
_entity_poly.pdbx_seq_one_letter_code
_entity_poly.pdbx_strand_id
1 'polypeptide(L)'
;MSKFAKHWWQRCCLRVDHVATLAQQSVRARRPVALGKRLPKISTLEPMVLFSATPIDPAMMDASAGDGAAAATVMEIPLDSEAESQQSTTSSSVQNPEQSDSVASEIIIIDALTPDLEALLEDLRLHREGSEVIVLDADRDGITQITEILESRTNVRSLQIISHSEDSSVRLGNLWLGAENLDAYAGEIASWQHALTTDADILFYGCDLATNADGRTLVDSIAALSGADVAASDDDTGHARYGADWDLEYATGVIDADIVVSESFQESWQHKLATITVTTWVDESNDNGEMSLREAITQANAGAGGDTIVFSASLDMPTVFKLTRQQTEDDANSYGDLDILKDVTIVGHGINTTIIDGGELSRIFDVRGGTLTLSDVTLQGGNASGEMGGAIRVEAPSAGLVLQRALLTDNTATEGGAIGNKGTIELTDVAIIGNGGVNGYATNTGGGITNRGTATLNRVTLSGNVATVGGAIFVESSATSLSL
;
A
#
# COMPACT_ATOMS: atom_id res chain seq x y z
N MET A 1 -46.67 18.79 0.74
CA MET A 1 -45.48 17.90 0.86
C MET A 1 -44.87 18.01 2.27
N SER A 2 -45.33 17.23 3.27
CA SER A 2 -44.74 17.33 4.64
C SER A 2 -44.91 16.09 5.54
N LYS A 3 -45.82 15.15 5.23
CA LYS A 3 -46.04 13.94 6.06
C LYS A 3 -45.31 12.68 5.60
N PHE A 4 -44.90 12.58 4.32
CA PHE A 4 -44.17 11.40 3.81
C PHE A 4 -42.70 11.34 4.28
N ALA A 5 -41.97 12.46 4.25
CA ALA A 5 -40.55 12.51 4.62
C ALA A 5 -40.27 12.04 6.07
N LYS A 6 -41.17 12.36 7.02
CA LYS A 6 -41.00 11.94 8.42
C LYS A 6 -41.18 10.44 8.67
N HIS A 7 -41.95 9.73 7.85
CA HIS A 7 -42.12 8.27 7.98
C HIS A 7 -41.02 7.46 7.27
N TRP A 8 -40.33 8.06 6.29
CA TRP A 8 -39.15 7.45 5.68
C TRP A 8 -37.97 7.45 6.65
N TRP A 9 -37.62 8.63 7.22
CA TRP A 9 -36.51 8.77 8.17
C TRP A 9 -36.64 7.86 9.40
N GLN A 10 -37.84 7.79 10.00
CA GLN A 10 -38.11 6.92 11.15
C GLN A 10 -37.97 5.42 10.83
N ARG A 11 -38.17 5.02 9.56
CA ARG A 11 -37.97 3.62 9.13
C ARG A 11 -36.51 3.29 8.86
N CYS A 12 -35.68 4.27 8.47
CA CYS A 12 -34.23 4.08 8.32
C CYS A 12 -33.57 3.92 9.70
N CYS A 13 -33.82 4.81 10.66
CA CYS A 13 -33.23 4.72 12.00
C CYS A 13 -33.55 3.39 12.71
N LEU A 14 -34.81 2.93 12.66
CA LEU A 14 -35.23 1.66 13.25
C LEU A 14 -34.61 0.41 12.58
N ARG A 15 -34.07 0.54 11.36
CA ARG A 15 -33.40 -0.56 10.65
C ARG A 15 -31.91 -0.61 10.97
N VAL A 16 -31.26 0.55 11.13
CA VAL A 16 -29.85 0.66 11.55
C VAL A 16 -29.63 0.10 12.96
N ASP A 17 -30.49 0.46 13.93
CA ASP A 17 -30.42 -0.09 15.30
C ASP A 17 -30.55 -1.63 15.34
N HIS A 18 -31.35 -2.19 14.42
CA HIS A 18 -31.57 -3.64 14.34
C HIS A 18 -30.36 -4.39 13.75
N VAL A 19 -29.56 -3.74 12.91
CA VAL A 19 -28.28 -4.28 12.39
C VAL A 19 -27.20 -4.23 13.48
N ALA A 20 -27.06 -3.10 14.17
CA ALA A 20 -26.12 -2.95 15.28
C ALA A 20 -26.37 -3.96 16.41
N THR A 21 -27.64 -4.25 16.71
CA THR A 21 -28.03 -5.21 17.76
C THR A 21 -27.69 -6.67 17.38
N LEU A 22 -27.76 -7.04 16.10
CA LEU A 22 -27.42 -8.39 15.64
C LEU A 22 -25.89 -8.63 15.60
N ALA A 23 -25.11 -7.62 15.22
CA ALA A 23 -23.65 -7.67 15.23
C ALA A 23 -23.06 -7.86 16.64
N GLN A 24 -23.72 -7.37 17.69
CA GLN A 24 -23.26 -7.55 19.08
C GLN A 24 -23.64 -8.90 19.70
N GLN A 25 -24.62 -9.64 19.17
CA GLN A 25 -25.10 -10.89 19.78
C GLN A 25 -24.31 -12.14 19.37
N SER A 26 -23.55 -12.08 18.28
CA SER A 26 -22.63 -13.14 17.85
C SER A 26 -21.39 -13.28 18.74
N VAL A 27 -21.03 -12.25 19.51
CA VAL A 27 -19.85 -12.24 20.39
C VAL A 27 -20.23 -12.53 21.85
N ARG A 28 -20.56 -13.80 22.15
CA ARG A 28 -20.67 -14.26 23.55
C ARG A 28 -19.87 -15.54 23.79
N ALA A 29 -18.83 -15.40 24.61
CA ALA A 29 -17.70 -16.33 24.69
C ALA A 29 -18.05 -17.78 25.07
N ARG A 30 -17.38 -18.73 24.40
CA ARG A 30 -17.14 -20.09 24.92
C ARG A 30 -15.72 -20.17 25.46
N ARG A 31 -15.55 -20.65 26.70
CA ARG A 31 -14.24 -20.84 27.34
C ARG A 31 -13.44 -21.95 26.64
N PRO A 32 -12.17 -21.73 26.26
CA PRO A 32 -11.27 -22.82 25.89
C PRO A 32 -10.71 -23.54 27.12
N VAL A 33 -10.41 -24.83 26.96
CA VAL A 33 -9.69 -25.65 27.95
C VAL A 33 -8.19 -25.52 27.69
N ALA A 34 -7.39 -25.33 28.74
CA ALA A 34 -5.96 -25.11 28.61
C ALA A 34 -5.18 -26.42 28.32
N LEU A 35 -4.41 -26.44 27.23
CA LEU A 35 -3.22 -27.28 27.09
C LEU A 35 -2.01 -26.38 26.82
N GLY A 36 -1.00 -26.47 27.68
CA GLY A 36 0.18 -25.60 27.60
C GLY A 36 1.22 -26.09 26.60
N LYS A 37 1.58 -25.21 25.66
CA LYS A 37 2.92 -25.17 25.04
C LYS A 37 3.42 -23.72 25.11
N ARG A 38 4.70 -23.53 25.41
CA ARG A 38 5.31 -22.19 25.52
C ARG A 38 5.47 -21.57 24.14
N LEU A 39 5.04 -20.33 23.97
CA LEU A 39 5.34 -19.48 22.82
C LEU A 39 6.50 -18.52 23.19
N PRO A 40 7.33 -18.11 22.21
CA PRO A 40 8.34 -17.08 22.41
C PRO A 40 7.71 -15.70 22.64
N LYS A 41 8.50 -14.77 23.20
CA LYS A 41 8.02 -13.41 23.55
C LYS A 41 8.18 -12.46 22.36
N ILE A 42 7.08 -11.87 21.92
CA ILE A 42 7.09 -10.57 21.24
C ILE A 42 7.18 -9.49 22.33
N SER A 43 8.13 -8.59 22.22
CA SER A 43 8.29 -7.44 23.13
C SER A 43 7.86 -6.16 22.45
N THR A 44 6.61 -5.74 22.70
CA THR A 44 6.18 -4.36 22.46
C THR A 44 6.83 -3.45 23.52
N LEU A 45 7.48 -2.37 23.08
CA LEU A 45 8.09 -1.38 23.98
C LEU A 45 7.00 -0.69 24.83
N GLU A 46 7.27 -0.50 26.13
CA GLU A 46 6.37 0.26 27.01
C GLU A 46 6.54 1.78 26.74
N PRO A 47 5.46 2.56 26.72
CA PRO A 47 5.53 3.99 26.40
C PRO A 47 6.25 4.77 27.53
N MET A 48 7.39 5.38 27.20
CA MET A 48 8.12 6.25 28.13
C MET A 48 7.42 7.62 28.27
N VAL A 49 7.08 7.99 29.51
CA VAL A 49 6.59 9.34 29.84
C VAL A 49 7.79 10.27 29.96
N LEU A 50 7.97 11.16 28.99
CA LEU A 50 9.04 12.16 29.00
C LEU A 50 8.70 13.32 29.96
N PHE A 51 9.54 13.56 30.97
CA PHE A 51 9.48 14.78 31.78
C PHE A 51 10.26 15.90 31.11
N SER A 52 9.62 17.06 30.93
CA SER A 52 10.23 18.21 30.26
C SER A 52 11.37 18.85 31.08
N ALA A 53 12.50 19.06 30.43
CA ALA A 53 13.56 19.95 30.90
C ALA A 53 13.46 21.28 30.14
N THR A 54 13.09 22.37 30.84
CA THR A 54 13.05 23.72 30.27
C THR A 54 14.48 24.22 30.02
N PRO A 55 14.82 24.74 28.82
CA PRO A 55 16.12 25.37 28.57
C PRO A 55 16.30 26.65 29.42
N ILE A 56 17.53 26.87 29.90
CA ILE A 56 17.95 28.14 30.49
C ILE A 56 18.51 29.01 29.36
N ASP A 57 17.96 30.22 29.22
CA ASP A 57 18.34 31.23 28.22
C ASP A 57 19.63 31.99 28.65
N PRO A 58 20.72 32.00 27.85
CA PRO A 58 21.95 32.73 28.13
C PRO A 58 22.07 34.06 27.34
N ALA A 59 21.03 34.90 27.32
CA ALA A 59 21.05 36.20 26.64
C ALA A 59 21.15 37.43 27.57
N MET A 60 22.21 37.56 28.38
CA MET A 60 22.56 38.82 29.08
C MET A 60 24.07 39.05 29.12
N MET A 61 24.60 39.82 28.17
CA MET A 61 25.93 40.41 28.23
C MET A 61 25.90 41.83 27.63
N ASP A 62 25.92 42.86 28.47
CA ASP A 62 26.44 44.18 28.08
C ASP A 62 27.02 44.97 29.28
N ALA A 63 28.07 45.72 28.97
CA ALA A 63 28.68 46.87 29.65
C ALA A 63 28.74 46.94 31.19
N SER A 64 29.97 46.81 31.72
CA SER A 64 30.62 47.97 32.36
C SER A 64 32.15 47.87 32.30
N ALA A 65 32.82 49.01 32.15
CA ALA A 65 34.27 49.09 31.95
C ALA A 65 35.06 49.10 33.27
N GLY A 66 36.28 48.56 33.25
CA GLY A 66 37.23 48.58 34.38
C GLY A 66 38.67 48.41 33.90
N ASP A 67 39.48 49.43 34.12
CA ASP A 67 40.87 49.59 33.64
C ASP A 67 41.88 48.75 34.45
N GLY A 68 43.04 48.37 33.87
CA GLY A 68 44.12 47.69 34.60
C GLY A 68 45.11 46.86 33.77
N ALA A 69 46.39 47.24 33.78
CA ALA A 69 47.46 46.64 32.96
C ALA A 69 48.36 45.62 33.70
N ALA A 70 48.74 44.53 33.00
CA ALA A 70 50.00 43.76 33.09
C ALA A 70 49.91 42.58 32.07
N ALA A 71 50.75 42.45 31.04
CA ALA A 71 52.20 42.16 31.01
C ALA A 71 52.58 40.68 31.24
N ALA A 72 52.93 39.98 30.15
CA ALA A 72 53.63 38.68 30.06
C ALA A 72 52.89 37.43 30.65
N THR A 73 53.14 36.18 30.23
CA THR A 73 54.31 35.62 29.53
C THR A 73 53.91 34.39 28.69
N VAL A 74 54.62 34.10 27.61
CA VAL A 74 54.58 32.80 26.89
C VAL A 74 55.43 31.78 27.66
N MET A 75 54.98 30.51 27.74
CA MET A 75 55.88 29.39 28.05
C MET A 75 55.43 28.11 27.36
N GLU A 76 56.25 27.62 26.43
CA GLU A 76 56.20 26.31 25.78
C GLU A 76 57.25 25.35 26.39
N ILE A 77 57.33 24.11 25.88
CA ILE A 77 58.48 23.16 25.91
C ILE A 77 58.69 22.41 27.27
N PRO A 78 59.20 21.14 27.33
CA PRO A 78 59.59 20.16 26.29
C PRO A 78 58.93 18.76 26.34
N LEU A 79 59.20 17.98 25.28
CA LEU A 79 59.35 16.51 25.29
C LEU A 79 60.84 16.14 25.50
N ASP A 80 61.15 15.12 26.32
CA ASP A 80 62.47 14.46 26.51
C ASP A 80 62.28 13.17 27.38
N SER A 81 63.14 12.14 27.46
CA SER A 81 64.08 11.53 26.48
C SER A 81 64.73 10.22 27.06
N GLU A 82 64.31 9.01 26.61
CA GLU A 82 65.04 7.71 26.80
C GLU A 82 65.28 7.25 28.29
N ALA A 83 65.69 6.02 28.68
CA ALA A 83 66.04 4.75 28.01
C ALA A 83 65.86 3.53 28.98
N GLU A 84 65.83 2.30 28.42
CA GLU A 84 66.38 0.99 28.89
C GLU A 84 66.43 0.60 30.41
N SER A 85 66.26 -0.66 30.87
CA SER A 85 66.08 -1.99 30.25
C SER A 85 65.68 -3.05 31.31
N GLN A 86 65.08 -4.19 30.90
CA GLN A 86 65.54 -5.58 31.15
C GLN A 86 64.44 -6.65 30.90
N GLN A 87 64.86 -7.82 30.42
CA GLN A 87 63.98 -8.91 29.96
C GLN A 87 63.49 -9.82 31.09
N SER A 88 62.31 -10.42 30.90
CA SER A 88 62.09 -11.83 31.22
C SER A 88 61.06 -12.46 30.29
N THR A 89 61.34 -13.69 29.88
CA THR A 89 60.65 -14.44 28.82
C THR A 89 59.39 -15.15 29.33
N THR A 90 58.26 -14.97 28.64
CA THR A 90 57.21 -16.01 28.55
C THR A 90 56.58 -15.99 27.17
N SER A 91 56.34 -17.18 26.64
CA SER A 91 55.77 -17.40 25.31
C SER A 91 54.31 -16.97 25.24
N SER A 92 53.97 -16.14 24.26
CA SER A 92 52.61 -16.03 23.73
C SER A 92 52.70 -15.89 22.22
N SER A 93 51.98 -16.75 21.50
CA SER A 93 51.78 -16.62 20.06
C SER A 93 51.23 -15.25 19.70
N VAL A 94 51.73 -14.67 18.61
CA VAL A 94 51.05 -13.56 17.94
C VAL A 94 49.73 -14.10 17.38
N GLN A 95 48.68 -14.06 18.20
CA GLN A 95 47.35 -13.94 17.65
C GLN A 95 47.24 -12.49 17.20
N ASN A 96 47.19 -12.33 15.88
CA ASN A 96 46.53 -11.19 15.27
C ASN A 96 45.21 -10.97 16.02
N PRO A 97 44.84 -9.76 16.46
CA PRO A 97 43.45 -9.53 16.77
C PRO A 97 42.72 -9.76 15.45
N GLU A 98 42.02 -10.90 15.37
CA GLU A 98 40.93 -11.04 14.41
C GLU A 98 40.03 -9.85 14.69
N GLN A 99 40.09 -8.85 13.80
CA GLN A 99 38.97 -7.93 13.66
C GLN A 99 37.78 -8.86 13.46
N SER A 100 36.88 -8.85 14.43
CA SER A 100 35.53 -9.29 14.17
C SER A 100 34.99 -8.31 13.14
N ASP A 101 35.17 -8.65 11.86
CA ASP A 101 34.36 -8.11 10.78
C ASP A 101 32.92 -8.42 11.21
N SER A 102 32.26 -7.42 11.80
CA SER A 102 30.83 -7.48 12.03
C SER A 102 30.22 -7.67 10.66
N VAL A 103 29.65 -8.86 10.43
CA VAL A 103 29.11 -9.24 9.12
C VAL A 103 28.25 -8.10 8.62
N ALA A 104 28.66 -7.50 7.50
CA ALA A 104 28.08 -6.25 7.04
C ALA A 104 26.59 -6.50 6.75
N SER A 105 25.74 -5.71 7.40
CA SER A 105 24.32 -6.02 7.53
C SER A 105 23.55 -5.56 6.32
N GLU A 106 22.59 -6.37 5.91
CA GLU A 106 21.65 -6.08 4.82
C GLU A 106 20.30 -5.77 5.44
N ILE A 107 19.72 -4.63 5.10
CA ILE A 107 18.41 -4.20 5.58
C ILE A 107 17.48 -4.15 4.38
N ILE A 108 16.35 -4.85 4.48
CA ILE A 108 15.30 -4.85 3.48
C ILE A 108 14.09 -4.15 4.07
N ILE A 109 13.72 -3.01 3.48
CA ILE A 109 12.57 -2.20 3.86
C ILE A 109 11.48 -2.41 2.82
N ILE A 110 10.25 -2.62 3.29
CA ILE A 110 9.08 -2.82 2.44
C ILE A 110 8.01 -1.80 2.82
N ASP A 111 7.42 -1.13 1.85
CA ASP A 111 6.23 -0.31 2.08
C ASP A 111 5.01 -1.19 2.40
N ALA A 112 4.23 -0.83 3.42
CA ALA A 112 3.08 -1.64 3.84
C ALA A 112 1.97 -1.78 2.79
N LEU A 113 2.00 -1.00 1.70
CA LEU A 113 1.02 -1.06 0.63
C LEU A 113 1.50 -1.84 -0.61
N THR A 114 2.69 -2.46 -0.55
CA THR A 114 3.13 -3.45 -1.55
C THR A 114 2.15 -4.63 -1.65
N PRO A 115 1.68 -5.02 -2.87
CA PRO A 115 0.78 -6.16 -3.07
C PRO A 115 1.35 -7.49 -2.57
N ASP A 116 0.48 -8.35 -2.03
CA ASP A 116 0.82 -9.66 -1.45
C ASP A 116 1.99 -9.64 -0.44
N LEU A 117 2.02 -8.61 0.42
CA LEU A 117 3.05 -8.38 1.45
C LEU A 117 3.41 -9.64 2.26
N GLU A 118 2.44 -10.45 2.70
CA GLU A 118 2.74 -11.69 3.44
C GLU A 118 3.48 -12.75 2.60
N ALA A 119 3.24 -12.81 1.28
CA ALA A 119 3.95 -13.72 0.38
C ALA A 119 5.39 -13.24 0.14
N LEU A 120 5.58 -11.93 -0.05
CA LEU A 120 6.90 -11.30 -0.16
C LEU A 120 7.72 -11.51 1.11
N LEU A 121 7.13 -11.27 2.29
CA LEU A 121 7.78 -11.50 3.59
C LEU A 121 8.21 -12.96 3.78
N GLU A 122 7.42 -13.94 3.32
CA GLU A 122 7.79 -15.35 3.40
C GLU A 122 8.89 -15.72 2.40
N ASP A 123 8.91 -15.15 1.17
CA ASP A 123 10.00 -15.35 0.21
C ASP A 123 11.35 -14.87 0.77
N LEU A 124 11.39 -13.63 1.26
CA LEU A 124 12.60 -13.05 1.85
C LEU A 124 13.07 -13.85 3.07
N ARG A 125 12.13 -14.29 3.93
CA ARG A 125 12.43 -15.13 5.09
C ARG A 125 12.99 -16.52 4.73
N LEU A 126 12.71 -17.03 3.53
CA LEU A 126 13.20 -18.31 3.02
C LEU A 126 14.50 -18.16 2.21
N HIS A 127 14.74 -17.02 1.56
CA HIS A 127 15.82 -16.85 0.58
C HIS A 127 16.88 -15.78 0.93
N ARG A 128 16.69 -14.97 1.98
CA ARG A 128 17.64 -13.93 2.44
C ARG A 128 18.03 -14.13 3.91
N GLU A 129 18.59 -15.30 4.23
CA GLU A 129 19.09 -15.60 5.60
C GLU A 129 20.15 -14.57 6.05
N GLY A 130 19.88 -13.91 7.19
CA GLY A 130 20.79 -12.91 7.77
C GLY A 130 20.47 -11.45 7.44
N SER A 131 19.48 -11.19 6.58
CA SER A 131 18.92 -9.84 6.37
C SER A 131 17.99 -9.41 7.51
N GLU A 132 17.92 -8.09 7.77
CA GLU A 132 16.91 -7.48 8.64
C GLU A 132 15.74 -6.97 7.77
N VAL A 133 14.59 -7.65 7.81
CA VAL A 133 13.39 -7.25 7.05
C VAL A 133 12.47 -6.40 7.92
N ILE A 134 12.12 -5.20 7.44
CA ILE A 134 11.31 -4.19 8.14
C ILE A 134 10.18 -3.71 7.22
N VAL A 135 8.98 -3.56 7.76
CA VAL A 135 7.84 -2.96 7.04
C VAL A 135 7.61 -1.54 7.56
N LEU A 136 7.51 -0.55 6.66
CA LEU A 136 7.18 0.82 7.02
C LEU A 136 5.70 0.95 7.44
N ASP A 137 5.43 1.76 8.44
CA ASP A 137 4.07 2.18 8.78
C ASP A 137 3.53 3.13 7.71
N ALA A 138 2.43 2.75 7.06
CA ALA A 138 1.78 3.51 5.99
C ALA A 138 1.24 4.87 6.43
N ASP A 139 0.99 5.07 7.73
CA ASP A 139 0.47 6.35 8.28
C ASP A 139 1.59 7.31 8.71
N ARG A 140 2.87 6.89 8.63
CA ARG A 140 4.05 7.67 9.07
C ARG A 140 4.91 8.11 7.88
N ASP A 141 5.67 9.19 8.10
CA ASP A 141 6.72 9.64 7.17
C ASP A 141 7.79 8.56 7.02
N GLY A 142 8.05 8.12 5.80
CA GLY A 142 9.00 7.05 5.52
C GLY A 142 10.47 7.43 5.69
N ILE A 143 10.86 8.67 5.40
CA ILE A 143 12.26 9.10 5.58
C ILE A 143 12.58 9.18 7.08
N THR A 144 11.68 9.73 7.89
CA THR A 144 11.87 9.73 9.34
C THR A 144 11.93 8.30 9.89
N GLN A 145 11.10 7.38 9.38
CA GLN A 145 11.17 5.96 9.78
C GLN A 145 12.50 5.29 9.41
N ILE A 146 12.98 5.47 8.18
CA ILE A 146 14.28 4.92 7.73
C ILE A 146 15.43 5.52 8.56
N THR A 147 15.35 6.80 8.91
CA THR A 147 16.32 7.47 9.76
C THR A 147 16.31 6.90 11.19
N GLU A 148 15.15 6.76 11.83
CA GLU A 148 14.99 6.11 13.14
C GLU A 148 15.52 4.66 13.15
N ILE A 149 15.38 3.95 12.04
CA ILE A 149 15.96 2.61 11.85
C ILE A 149 17.49 2.73 11.84
N LEU A 150 18.05 3.50 10.91
CA LEU A 150 19.50 3.57 10.68
C LEU A 150 20.28 4.17 11.86
N GLU A 151 19.69 5.07 12.65
CA GLU A 151 20.30 5.63 13.87
C GLU A 151 20.81 4.56 14.87
N SER A 152 20.22 3.37 14.88
CA SER A 152 20.63 2.27 15.77
C SER A 152 21.36 1.12 15.05
N ARG A 153 21.79 1.30 13.79
CA ARG A 153 22.59 0.32 13.03
C ARG A 153 23.95 0.92 12.63
N THR A 154 24.89 0.03 12.33
CA THR A 154 26.23 0.36 11.82
C THR A 154 26.70 -0.76 10.89
N ASN A 155 27.61 -0.44 9.98
CA ASN A 155 28.16 -1.38 9.00
C ASN A 155 27.06 -2.02 8.12
N VAL A 156 26.09 -1.21 7.68
CA VAL A 156 25.06 -1.59 6.72
C VAL A 156 25.68 -1.54 5.31
N ARG A 157 25.75 -2.69 4.63
CA ARG A 157 26.28 -2.79 3.25
C ARG A 157 25.24 -2.50 2.18
N SER A 158 23.97 -2.70 2.51
CA SER A 158 22.88 -2.65 1.54
C SER A 158 21.59 -2.27 2.24
N LEU A 159 20.90 -1.28 1.67
CA LEU A 159 19.57 -0.84 2.03
C LEU A 159 18.66 -1.07 0.83
N GLN A 160 17.92 -2.17 0.84
CA GLN A 160 17.01 -2.56 -0.23
C GLN A 160 15.61 -2.06 0.12
N ILE A 161 14.98 -1.24 -0.72
CA ILE A 161 13.68 -0.60 -0.47
C ILE A 161 12.71 -1.07 -1.55
N ILE A 162 11.73 -1.89 -1.16
CA ILE A 162 10.63 -2.34 -2.03
C ILE A 162 9.43 -1.44 -1.77
N SER A 163 9.01 -0.67 -2.77
CA SER A 163 7.90 0.25 -2.66
C SER A 163 7.25 0.52 -4.01
N HIS A 164 6.27 1.43 -4.04
CA HIS A 164 5.71 1.98 -5.25
C HIS A 164 6.43 3.27 -5.69
N SER A 165 6.41 3.55 -6.98
CA SER A 165 6.73 4.86 -7.54
C SER A 165 5.70 5.29 -8.57
N GLU A 166 5.63 6.60 -8.78
CA GLU A 166 4.72 7.32 -9.69
C GLU A 166 5.43 8.62 -10.09
N ASP A 167 5.46 8.97 -11.38
CA ASP A 167 6.01 10.24 -11.92
C ASP A 167 7.31 10.73 -11.27
N SER A 168 8.35 9.89 -11.24
CA SER A 168 9.67 10.20 -10.67
C SER A 168 9.71 10.48 -9.16
N SER A 169 8.65 10.10 -8.44
CA SER A 169 8.61 10.08 -6.98
C SER A 169 8.50 8.66 -6.46
N VAL A 170 9.18 8.37 -5.35
CA VAL A 170 9.10 7.08 -4.65
C VAL A 170 8.26 7.21 -3.39
N ARG A 171 7.35 6.26 -3.18
CA ARG A 171 6.53 6.21 -1.97
C ARG A 171 7.36 5.65 -0.81
N LEU A 172 7.25 6.25 0.37
CA LEU A 172 7.81 5.74 1.62
C LEU A 172 6.80 6.02 2.74
N GLY A 173 5.94 5.05 3.07
CA GLY A 173 4.85 5.20 4.02
C GLY A 173 3.76 6.15 3.51
N ASN A 174 3.57 7.26 4.23
CA ASN A 174 2.65 8.34 3.82
C ASN A 174 3.30 9.41 2.91
N LEU A 175 4.62 9.34 2.70
CA LEU A 175 5.39 10.30 1.92
C LEU A 175 5.53 9.84 0.47
N TRP A 176 5.36 10.76 -0.47
CA TRP A 176 5.92 10.66 -1.81
C TRP A 176 7.19 11.50 -1.84
N LEU A 177 8.36 10.88 -1.94
CA LEU A 177 9.65 11.56 -2.02
C LEU A 177 9.94 11.87 -3.49
N GLY A 178 10.03 13.16 -3.81
CA GLY A 178 10.23 13.69 -5.16
C GLY A 178 11.20 14.85 -5.18
N ALA A 179 11.52 15.36 -6.37
CA ALA A 179 12.43 16.50 -6.53
C ALA A 179 11.93 17.78 -5.84
N GLU A 180 10.61 17.92 -5.67
CA GLU A 180 9.96 19.08 -5.05
C GLU A 180 10.07 19.13 -3.51
N ASN A 181 10.39 18.01 -2.85
CA ASN A 181 10.48 17.94 -1.39
C ASN A 181 11.80 17.36 -0.84
N LEU A 182 12.67 16.77 -1.69
CA LEU A 182 13.96 16.22 -1.28
C LEU A 182 14.82 17.19 -0.44
N ASP A 183 14.83 18.48 -0.79
CA ASP A 183 15.56 19.53 -0.05
C ASP A 183 15.19 19.60 1.45
N ALA A 184 13.95 19.26 1.81
CA ALA A 184 13.50 19.22 3.20
C ALA A 184 14.07 18.02 3.98
N TYR A 185 14.26 16.89 3.28
CA TYR A 185 14.74 15.61 3.82
C TYR A 185 16.25 15.42 3.70
N ALA A 186 16.94 16.31 2.98
CA ALA A 186 18.37 16.21 2.70
C ALA A 186 19.25 16.02 3.95
N GLY A 187 18.87 16.62 5.09
CA GLY A 187 19.58 16.44 6.37
C GLY A 187 19.41 15.06 7.00
N GLU A 188 18.21 14.46 6.88
CA GLU A 188 17.92 13.10 7.35
C GLU A 188 18.65 12.08 6.46
N ILE A 189 18.50 12.17 5.14
CA ILE A 189 19.18 11.28 4.17
C ILE A 189 20.70 11.37 4.32
N ALA A 190 21.25 12.57 4.52
CA ALA A 190 22.68 12.71 4.77
C ALA A 190 23.16 12.08 6.09
N SER A 191 22.29 11.93 7.10
CA SER A 191 22.68 11.25 8.35
C SER A 191 22.85 9.74 8.18
N TRP A 192 22.24 9.13 7.15
CA TRP A 192 22.31 7.69 6.87
C TRP A 192 23.75 7.22 6.64
N GLN A 193 24.63 8.10 6.15
CA GLN A 193 26.08 7.85 5.98
C GLN A 193 26.79 7.34 7.25
N HIS A 194 26.22 7.56 8.43
CA HIS A 194 26.77 7.09 9.71
C HIS A 194 26.48 5.61 10.00
N ALA A 195 25.46 5.04 9.38
CA ALA A 195 25.10 3.62 9.48
C ALA A 195 25.68 2.78 8.33
N LEU A 196 25.80 3.38 7.14
CA LEU A 196 26.26 2.76 5.91
C LEU A 196 27.78 2.51 5.90
N THR A 197 28.22 1.49 5.15
CA THR A 197 29.64 1.30 4.78
C THR A 197 30.06 2.25 3.66
N THR A 198 31.38 2.41 3.44
CA THR A 198 31.92 3.24 2.33
C THR A 198 31.45 2.77 0.95
N ASP A 199 31.35 1.46 0.79
CA ASP A 199 30.93 0.78 -0.44
C ASP A 199 29.52 0.19 -0.20
N ALA A 200 28.59 1.03 0.28
CA ALA A 200 27.21 0.61 0.54
C ALA A 200 26.30 0.90 -0.67
N ASP A 201 25.34 0.00 -0.88
CA ASP A 201 24.30 0.15 -1.90
C ASP A 201 22.95 0.58 -1.31
N ILE A 202 22.20 1.41 -2.04
CA ILE A 202 20.76 1.66 -1.81
C ILE A 202 19.98 1.30 -3.07
N LEU A 203 19.07 0.32 -2.97
CA LEU A 203 18.31 -0.20 -4.12
C LEU A 203 16.84 0.18 -3.96
N PHE A 204 16.30 0.97 -4.88
CA PHE A 204 14.87 1.29 -4.94
C PHE A 204 14.18 0.42 -5.99
N TYR A 205 13.42 -0.58 -5.53
CA TYR A 205 12.50 -1.34 -6.37
C TYR A 205 11.18 -0.58 -6.43
N GLY A 206 10.85 -0.05 -7.60
CA GLY A 206 9.66 0.73 -7.88
C GLY A 206 9.64 1.16 -9.35
N CYS A 207 8.48 1.06 -10.00
CA CYS A 207 8.33 1.34 -11.44
C CYS A 207 8.69 2.79 -11.81
N ASP A 208 9.35 2.94 -12.96
CA ASP A 208 9.59 4.19 -13.67
C ASP A 208 10.33 5.29 -12.87
N LEU A 209 10.98 4.95 -11.76
CA LEU A 209 11.60 5.94 -10.88
C LEU A 209 12.73 6.71 -11.58
N ALA A 210 13.52 6.04 -12.42
CA ALA A 210 14.64 6.63 -13.16
C ALA A 210 14.38 6.82 -14.67
N THR A 211 13.13 6.69 -15.16
CA THR A 211 12.82 6.78 -16.60
C THR A 211 13.20 8.14 -17.20
N ASN A 212 12.98 9.23 -16.47
CA ASN A 212 13.18 10.60 -16.94
C ASN A 212 14.31 11.34 -16.19
N ALA A 213 14.59 12.58 -16.60
CA ALA A 213 15.70 13.37 -16.05
C ALA A 213 15.48 13.82 -14.59
N ASP A 214 14.25 14.05 -14.17
CA ASP A 214 13.92 14.50 -12.81
C ASP A 214 14.06 13.33 -11.83
N GLY A 215 13.58 12.14 -12.22
CA GLY A 215 13.78 10.89 -11.47
C GLY A 215 15.25 10.48 -11.33
N ARG A 216 16.04 10.59 -12.40
CA ARG A 216 17.51 10.41 -12.31
C ARG A 216 18.16 11.46 -11.41
N THR A 217 17.67 12.70 -11.43
CA THR A 217 18.16 13.77 -10.53
C THR A 217 17.85 13.45 -9.06
N LEU A 218 16.68 12.86 -8.76
CA LEU A 218 16.35 12.37 -7.42
C LEU A 218 17.33 11.27 -6.97
N VAL A 219 17.56 10.26 -7.81
CA VAL A 219 18.50 9.16 -7.51
C VAL A 219 19.94 9.67 -7.32
N ASP A 220 20.44 10.50 -8.24
CA ASP A 220 21.76 11.16 -8.15
C ASP A 220 21.92 11.98 -6.86
N SER A 221 20.84 12.65 -6.43
CA SER A 221 20.84 13.48 -5.23
C SER A 221 20.81 12.63 -3.95
N ILE A 222 20.08 11.52 -3.92
CA ILE A 222 20.11 10.56 -2.80
C ILE A 222 21.50 9.96 -2.66
N ALA A 223 22.17 9.60 -3.76
CA ALA A 223 23.56 9.12 -3.74
C ALA A 223 24.52 10.18 -3.18
N ALA A 224 24.43 11.41 -3.68
CA ALA A 224 25.27 12.52 -3.23
C ALA A 224 25.07 12.90 -1.75
N LEU A 225 23.85 12.70 -1.21
CA LEU A 225 23.52 12.96 0.19
C LEU A 225 23.95 11.81 1.12
N SER A 226 23.58 10.58 0.79
CA SER A 226 23.85 9.39 1.60
C SER A 226 25.32 8.94 1.57
N GLY A 227 26.05 9.27 0.49
CA GLY A 227 27.41 8.81 0.25
C GLY A 227 27.51 7.36 -0.22
N ALA A 228 26.37 6.74 -0.59
CA ALA A 228 26.24 5.38 -1.09
C ALA A 228 26.02 5.36 -2.61
N ASP A 229 26.28 4.20 -3.23
CA ASP A 229 25.87 3.95 -4.60
C ASP A 229 24.38 3.59 -4.63
N VAL A 230 23.60 4.24 -5.50
CA VAL A 230 22.13 4.10 -5.53
C VAL A 230 21.71 3.56 -6.88
N ALA A 231 20.78 2.60 -6.87
CA ALA A 231 20.15 2.07 -8.07
C ALA A 231 18.62 2.11 -8.01
N ALA A 232 18.01 2.28 -9.18
CA ALA A 232 16.58 2.33 -9.38
C ALA A 232 16.22 1.84 -10.79
N SER A 233 15.01 1.31 -10.97
CA SER A 233 14.52 0.90 -12.28
C SER A 233 14.16 2.11 -13.15
N ASP A 234 14.39 2.00 -14.47
CA ASP A 234 13.97 2.99 -15.47
C ASP A 234 12.76 2.57 -16.33
N ASP A 235 12.14 1.42 -16.01
CA ASP A 235 10.85 0.94 -16.51
C ASP A 235 9.97 0.26 -15.41
N ASP A 236 9.00 -0.58 -15.79
CA ASP A 236 8.06 -1.22 -14.85
C ASP A 236 8.77 -2.30 -14.00
N THR A 237 8.90 -2.12 -12.69
CA THR A 237 9.39 -3.18 -11.78
C THR A 237 8.28 -4.19 -11.41
N GLY A 238 8.46 -5.48 -11.69
CA GLY A 238 7.57 -6.56 -11.28
C GLY A 238 7.59 -7.79 -12.19
N HIS A 239 6.41 -8.29 -12.55
CA HIS A 239 6.28 -9.58 -13.23
C HIS A 239 6.26 -9.48 -14.77
N ALA A 240 7.13 -10.25 -15.44
CA ALA A 240 7.35 -10.28 -16.90
C ALA A 240 6.10 -10.32 -17.80
N ARG A 241 4.98 -10.92 -17.34
CA ARG A 241 3.66 -10.85 -18.03
C ARG A 241 3.19 -9.42 -18.35
N TYR A 242 3.58 -8.44 -17.55
CA TYR A 242 3.22 -7.04 -17.71
C TYR A 242 4.30 -6.26 -18.48
N GLY A 243 5.34 -6.92 -19.00
CA GLY A 243 6.51 -6.25 -19.57
C GLY A 243 7.43 -5.64 -18.51
N ALA A 244 7.32 -6.12 -17.27
CA ALA A 244 8.01 -5.64 -16.08
C ALA A 244 9.09 -6.65 -15.63
N ASP A 245 10.19 -6.21 -15.02
CA ASP A 245 11.17 -7.13 -14.41
C ASP A 245 11.75 -6.61 -13.07
N TRP A 246 12.90 -7.12 -12.62
CA TRP A 246 13.50 -6.77 -11.32
C TRP A 246 14.94 -6.26 -11.46
N ASP A 247 15.37 -5.95 -12.68
CA ASP A 247 16.64 -5.30 -12.93
C ASP A 247 16.52 -3.80 -12.50
N LEU A 248 17.66 -3.14 -12.33
CA LEU A 248 17.75 -1.72 -11.97
C LEU A 248 18.71 -1.05 -12.95
N GLU A 249 18.13 -0.43 -13.98
CA GLU A 249 18.82 0.02 -15.20
C GLU A 249 19.69 1.25 -14.94
N TYR A 250 19.32 2.04 -13.93
CA TYR A 250 20.00 3.27 -13.55
C TYR A 250 20.72 3.09 -12.21
N ALA A 251 22.03 3.38 -12.20
CA ALA A 251 22.87 3.35 -11.01
C ALA A 251 23.89 4.50 -10.98
N THR A 252 24.20 5.00 -9.80
CA THR A 252 25.15 6.12 -9.59
C THR A 252 26.60 5.67 -9.39
N GLY A 253 26.86 4.37 -9.33
CA GLY A 253 28.19 3.78 -9.14
C GLY A 253 28.23 2.28 -9.47
N VAL A 254 28.82 1.46 -8.60
CA VAL A 254 28.93 -0.01 -8.77
C VAL A 254 28.09 -0.71 -7.73
N ILE A 255 27.01 -1.34 -8.17
CA ILE A 255 26.12 -2.10 -7.27
C ILE A 255 26.69 -3.50 -7.02
N ASP A 256 26.97 -3.81 -5.76
CA ASP A 256 27.46 -5.13 -5.30
C ASP A 256 26.33 -6.01 -4.72
N ALA A 257 25.15 -5.45 -4.45
CA ALA A 257 23.98 -6.17 -3.94
C ALA A 257 23.23 -6.98 -5.02
N ASP A 258 22.85 -8.22 -4.67
CA ASP A 258 21.95 -9.05 -5.46
C ASP A 258 20.49 -8.56 -5.37
N ILE A 259 19.72 -8.75 -6.46
CA ILE A 259 18.26 -8.51 -6.54
C ILE A 259 17.55 -9.14 -5.32
N VAL A 260 16.63 -8.41 -4.69
CA VAL A 260 16.11 -8.75 -3.36
C VAL A 260 15.23 -10.01 -3.30
N VAL A 261 14.41 -10.28 -4.32
CA VAL A 261 13.45 -11.41 -4.37
C VAL A 261 14.03 -12.67 -5.05
N SER A 262 13.46 -13.85 -4.77
CA SER A 262 13.83 -15.08 -5.47
C SER A 262 13.25 -15.18 -6.89
N GLU A 263 13.95 -15.85 -7.82
CA GLU A 263 13.43 -16.17 -9.17
C GLU A 263 12.02 -16.80 -9.11
N SER A 264 11.79 -17.68 -8.13
CA SER A 264 10.50 -18.35 -7.94
C SER A 264 9.37 -17.41 -7.49
N PHE A 265 9.72 -16.31 -6.80
CA PHE A 265 8.78 -15.24 -6.46
C PHE A 265 8.50 -14.37 -7.70
N GLN A 266 9.53 -14.01 -8.47
CA GLN A 266 9.38 -13.26 -9.72
C GLN A 266 8.44 -13.96 -10.73
N GLU A 267 8.49 -15.30 -10.81
CA GLU A 267 7.58 -16.10 -11.66
C GLU A 267 6.14 -16.26 -11.12
N SER A 268 5.89 -15.95 -9.83
CA SER A 268 4.61 -16.28 -9.17
C SER A 268 3.84 -15.08 -8.62
N TRP A 269 4.51 -13.97 -8.30
CA TRP A 269 3.89 -12.73 -7.83
C TRP A 269 3.30 -11.95 -9.02
N GLN A 270 1.97 -11.87 -9.12
CA GLN A 270 1.30 -11.39 -10.34
C GLN A 270 0.99 -9.89 -10.31
N HIS A 271 1.95 -9.07 -9.88
CA HIS A 271 1.82 -7.62 -9.73
C HIS A 271 2.98 -6.87 -10.38
N LYS A 272 2.88 -5.53 -10.37
CA LYS A 272 4.00 -4.61 -10.57
C LYS A 272 3.93 -3.49 -9.53
N LEU A 273 5.05 -2.80 -9.34
CA LEU A 273 5.21 -1.75 -8.34
C LEU A 273 4.74 -0.37 -8.82
N ALA A 274 3.93 -0.30 -9.87
CA ALA A 274 3.31 0.94 -10.35
C ALA A 274 2.05 1.25 -9.52
N THR A 275 2.00 2.46 -8.98
CA THR A 275 0.78 3.02 -8.37
C THR A 275 0.21 4.13 -9.27
N ILE A 276 -1.12 4.24 -9.28
CA ILE A 276 -1.83 5.40 -9.84
C ILE A 276 -2.67 6.02 -8.71
N THR A 277 -2.37 7.27 -8.34
CA THR A 277 -3.02 7.91 -7.18
C THR A 277 -4.24 8.74 -7.60
N VAL A 278 -5.43 8.31 -7.20
CA VAL A 278 -6.68 9.09 -7.36
C VAL A 278 -6.67 10.28 -6.40
N THR A 279 -6.60 11.50 -6.95
CA THR A 279 -6.53 12.77 -6.21
C THR A 279 -7.84 13.57 -6.20
N THR A 280 -8.88 13.14 -6.95
CA THR A 280 -10.20 13.79 -6.94
C THR A 280 -11.36 12.80 -6.89
N TRP A 281 -12.48 13.22 -6.28
CA TRP A 281 -13.73 12.45 -6.23
C TRP A 281 -14.66 12.73 -7.41
N VAL A 282 -14.29 13.65 -8.29
CA VAL A 282 -15.08 14.05 -9.47
C VAL A 282 -14.98 12.96 -10.54
N ASP A 283 -16.12 12.53 -11.10
CA ASP A 283 -16.16 11.60 -12.24
C ASP A 283 -15.90 12.36 -13.56
N GLU A 284 -14.63 12.43 -13.97
CA GLU A 284 -14.20 13.17 -15.15
C GLU A 284 -13.21 12.41 -16.05
N SER A 285 -12.75 13.09 -17.10
CA SER A 285 -11.84 12.58 -18.13
C SER A 285 -11.27 13.78 -18.91
N ASN A 286 -10.41 14.56 -18.27
CA ASN A 286 -9.78 15.77 -18.79
C ASN A 286 -8.43 16.08 -18.13
N ASP A 287 -7.54 16.67 -18.90
CA ASP A 287 -6.17 17.01 -18.50
C ASP A 287 -6.13 18.30 -17.66
N ASN A 288 -6.56 18.21 -16.39
CA ASN A 288 -6.62 19.34 -15.44
C ASN A 288 -5.58 19.28 -14.31
N GLY A 289 -4.81 18.18 -14.20
CA GLY A 289 -3.84 17.94 -13.13
C GLY A 289 -4.40 17.33 -11.85
N GLU A 290 -5.70 17.00 -11.82
CA GLU A 290 -6.29 16.06 -10.88
C GLU A 290 -6.41 14.68 -11.55
N MET A 291 -6.55 13.61 -10.75
CA MET A 291 -6.67 12.23 -11.21
C MET A 291 -7.95 11.63 -10.61
N SER A 292 -8.98 11.41 -11.43
CA SER A 292 -10.19 10.70 -11.02
C SER A 292 -10.03 9.19 -11.11
N LEU A 293 -10.95 8.46 -10.47
CA LEU A 293 -11.03 7.00 -10.59
C LEU A 293 -11.20 6.53 -12.05
N ARG A 294 -11.89 7.31 -12.89
CA ARG A 294 -12.09 6.97 -14.31
C ARG A 294 -10.82 7.17 -15.12
N GLU A 295 -10.07 8.24 -14.87
CA GLU A 295 -8.76 8.47 -15.50
C GLU A 295 -7.74 7.41 -15.09
N ALA A 296 -7.67 7.07 -13.79
CA ALA A 296 -6.77 6.03 -13.29
C ALA A 296 -7.03 4.65 -13.95
N ILE A 297 -8.31 4.28 -14.12
CA ILE A 297 -8.69 3.05 -14.83
C ILE A 297 -8.40 3.15 -16.34
N THR A 298 -8.54 4.34 -16.93
CA THR A 298 -8.17 4.57 -18.35
C THR A 298 -6.67 4.41 -18.57
N GLN A 299 -5.85 4.88 -17.64
CA GLN A 299 -4.40 4.73 -17.65
C GLN A 299 -3.98 3.26 -17.49
N ALA A 300 -4.51 2.55 -16.48
CA ALA A 300 -4.26 1.11 -16.31
C ALA A 300 -4.69 0.28 -17.54
N ASN A 301 -5.83 0.60 -18.16
CA ASN A 301 -6.29 -0.06 -19.38
C ASN A 301 -5.40 0.22 -20.61
N ALA A 302 -4.72 1.37 -20.66
CA ALA A 302 -3.81 1.73 -21.75
C ALA A 302 -2.46 0.99 -21.63
N GLY A 303 -2.06 0.62 -20.41
CA GLY A 303 -0.84 -0.11 -20.11
C GLY A 303 -0.90 -1.62 -20.38
N ALA A 304 0.07 -2.33 -19.82
CA ALA A 304 0.09 -3.80 -19.87
C ALA A 304 -0.95 -4.42 -18.93
N GLY A 305 -1.29 -3.73 -17.84
CA GLY A 305 -2.03 -4.22 -16.67
C GLY A 305 -1.10 -4.45 -15.47
N GLY A 306 -1.68 -4.86 -14.36
CA GLY A 306 -0.97 -5.10 -13.09
C GLY A 306 -0.87 -3.86 -12.18
N ASP A 307 -1.35 -2.70 -12.66
CA ASP A 307 -1.34 -1.42 -11.95
C ASP A 307 -2.16 -1.46 -10.65
N THR A 308 -1.70 -0.72 -9.63
CA THR A 308 -2.40 -0.56 -8.36
C THR A 308 -2.95 0.86 -8.22
N ILE A 309 -4.27 1.01 -8.23
CA ILE A 309 -4.96 2.28 -8.03
C ILE A 309 -5.20 2.47 -6.52
N VAL A 310 -4.72 3.59 -5.98
CA VAL A 310 -4.94 3.99 -4.59
C VAL A 310 -5.63 5.35 -4.53
N PHE A 311 -6.10 5.76 -3.36
CA PHE A 311 -6.72 7.06 -3.15
C PHE A 311 -5.79 7.96 -2.33
N SER A 312 -5.69 9.23 -2.70
CA SER A 312 -4.87 10.19 -1.95
C SER A 312 -5.38 10.38 -0.52
N ALA A 313 -4.46 10.40 0.44
CA ALA A 313 -4.74 10.75 1.83
C ALA A 313 -5.19 12.22 2.02
N SER A 314 -5.06 13.06 0.99
CA SER A 314 -5.56 14.45 0.99
C SER A 314 -7.08 14.57 0.79
N LEU A 315 -7.77 13.50 0.39
CA LEU A 315 -9.21 13.49 0.16
C LEU A 315 -9.99 13.48 1.47
N ASP A 316 -11.08 14.27 1.54
CA ASP A 316 -11.99 14.32 2.69
C ASP A 316 -12.67 12.95 2.91
N MET A 317 -12.40 12.31 4.05
CA MET A 317 -12.96 11.01 4.41
C MET A 317 -14.21 11.14 5.31
N PRO A 318 -15.33 10.44 5.03
CA PRO A 318 -15.52 9.49 3.93
C PRO A 318 -15.75 10.19 2.58
N THR A 319 -15.13 9.66 1.54
CA THR A 319 -15.23 10.14 0.16
C THR A 319 -16.23 9.30 -0.64
N VAL A 320 -17.09 9.96 -1.42
CA VAL A 320 -18.04 9.30 -2.33
C VAL A 320 -17.65 9.59 -3.77
N PHE A 321 -17.04 8.61 -4.42
CA PHE A 321 -16.70 8.59 -5.85
C PHE A 321 -17.97 8.28 -6.65
N LYS A 322 -18.78 9.32 -6.89
CA LYS A 322 -20.06 9.17 -7.57
C LYS A 322 -19.88 9.26 -9.08
N LEU A 323 -20.27 8.20 -9.78
CA LEU A 323 -20.40 8.21 -11.23
C LEU A 323 -21.57 9.13 -11.63
N THR A 324 -21.30 10.05 -12.56
CA THR A 324 -22.22 11.08 -13.06
C THR A 324 -22.30 11.14 -14.58
N ARG A 325 -21.34 10.54 -15.29
CA ARG A 325 -21.19 10.61 -16.76
C ARG A 325 -22.15 9.68 -17.52
N GLN A 326 -23.45 9.96 -17.46
CA GLN A 326 -24.45 9.16 -18.19
C GLN A 326 -24.62 9.62 -19.66
N GLN A 327 -24.20 8.78 -20.61
CA GLN A 327 -24.71 8.73 -21.98
C GLN A 327 -25.26 7.32 -22.26
N THR A 328 -25.37 6.89 -23.52
CA THR A 328 -25.38 5.45 -23.81
C THR A 328 -24.07 4.84 -23.32
N GLU A 329 -24.16 3.69 -22.65
CA GLU A 329 -23.00 2.88 -22.26
C GLU A 329 -22.06 2.71 -23.45
N ASP A 330 -20.75 2.90 -23.21
CA ASP A 330 -19.68 2.61 -24.16
C ASP A 330 -18.74 1.56 -23.58
N ASP A 331 -18.03 0.87 -24.47
CA ASP A 331 -17.05 -0.16 -24.10
C ASP A 331 -15.62 0.43 -23.99
N ALA A 332 -15.52 1.74 -23.70
CA ALA A 332 -14.31 2.54 -23.79
C ALA A 332 -14.06 3.40 -22.54
N ASN A 333 -14.65 3.02 -21.40
CA ASN A 333 -14.53 3.65 -20.09
C ASN A 333 -14.90 5.16 -20.06
N SER A 334 -15.55 5.69 -21.10
CA SER A 334 -15.68 7.15 -21.30
C SER A 334 -16.98 7.74 -20.72
N TYR A 335 -18.03 6.91 -20.67
CA TYR A 335 -19.34 7.19 -20.08
C TYR A 335 -19.94 5.91 -19.49
N GLY A 336 -20.84 6.04 -18.50
CA GLY A 336 -21.49 4.91 -17.86
C GLY A 336 -20.65 4.31 -16.73
N ASP A 337 -20.54 2.98 -16.73
CA ASP A 337 -19.70 2.19 -15.84
C ASP A 337 -18.20 2.43 -16.06
N LEU A 338 -17.39 1.74 -15.26
CA LEU A 338 -15.94 1.69 -15.36
C LEU A 338 -15.54 0.37 -16.02
N ASP A 339 -15.10 0.41 -17.28
CA ASP A 339 -14.65 -0.79 -18.01
C ASP A 339 -13.27 -1.22 -17.52
N ILE A 340 -13.13 -2.49 -17.17
CA ILE A 340 -11.86 -3.13 -16.85
C ILE A 340 -11.48 -4.07 -18.02
N LEU A 341 -10.38 -3.72 -18.70
CA LEU A 341 -9.85 -4.44 -19.87
C LEU A 341 -8.54 -5.18 -19.54
N LYS A 342 -7.87 -4.78 -18.46
CA LYS A 342 -6.58 -5.27 -17.97
C LYS A 342 -6.68 -5.71 -16.52
N ASP A 343 -5.69 -6.46 -16.04
CA ASP A 343 -5.58 -6.71 -14.60
C ASP A 343 -5.33 -5.37 -13.88
N VAL A 344 -6.10 -5.09 -12.82
CA VAL A 344 -5.96 -3.88 -12.02
C VAL A 344 -6.36 -4.14 -10.58
N THR A 345 -5.58 -3.61 -9.65
CA THR A 345 -5.88 -3.65 -8.21
C THR A 345 -6.36 -2.28 -7.78
N ILE A 346 -7.41 -2.18 -6.97
CA ILE A 346 -7.89 -0.91 -6.39
C ILE A 346 -8.04 -1.08 -4.88
N VAL A 347 -7.30 -0.28 -4.12
CA VAL A 347 -7.22 -0.36 -2.66
C VAL A 347 -7.87 0.87 -2.03
N GLY A 348 -8.99 0.68 -1.36
CA GLY A 348 -9.67 1.72 -0.59
C GLY A 348 -9.11 1.90 0.83
N HIS A 349 -9.58 2.95 1.52
CA HIS A 349 -9.24 3.21 2.93
C HIS A 349 -10.20 2.53 3.92
N GLY A 350 -11.09 1.64 3.47
CA GLY A 350 -12.09 0.96 4.27
C GLY A 350 -13.52 1.12 3.75
N ILE A 351 -14.38 0.14 4.06
CA ILE A 351 -15.79 0.14 3.63
C ILE A 351 -16.61 1.35 4.10
N ASN A 352 -16.17 2.06 5.15
CA ASN A 352 -16.86 3.24 5.67
C ASN A 352 -16.23 4.57 5.20
N THR A 353 -15.18 4.53 4.38
CA THR A 353 -14.36 5.68 3.99
C THR A 353 -14.26 5.82 2.47
N THR A 354 -13.98 4.74 1.73
CA THR A 354 -14.01 4.74 0.26
C THR A 354 -15.34 4.17 -0.25
N ILE A 355 -16.20 5.03 -0.77
CA ILE A 355 -17.53 4.65 -1.31
C ILE A 355 -17.56 4.98 -2.81
N ILE A 356 -17.77 3.97 -3.66
CA ILE A 356 -17.97 4.14 -5.10
C ILE A 356 -19.45 3.99 -5.40
N ASP A 357 -20.06 5.01 -5.99
CA ASP A 357 -21.52 5.14 -6.14
C ASP A 357 -21.91 5.25 -7.62
N GLY A 358 -22.60 4.24 -8.16
CA GLY A 358 -23.09 4.21 -9.56
C GLY A 358 -24.20 5.22 -9.87
N GLY A 359 -24.63 5.98 -8.87
CA GLY A 359 -25.53 7.12 -8.99
C GLY A 359 -27.00 6.79 -9.26
N GLU A 360 -27.36 5.51 -9.26
CA GLU A 360 -28.56 4.91 -9.88
C GLU A 360 -28.60 5.05 -11.42
N LEU A 361 -27.49 5.46 -12.05
CA LEU A 361 -27.42 5.85 -13.47
C LEU A 361 -26.95 4.73 -14.40
N SER A 362 -25.97 3.93 -13.95
CA SER A 362 -25.38 2.82 -14.69
C SER A 362 -24.84 1.78 -13.69
N ARG A 363 -24.25 0.70 -14.20
CA ARG A 363 -23.39 -0.19 -13.43
C ARG A 363 -22.19 0.59 -12.85
N ILE A 364 -21.45 -0.01 -11.91
CA ILE A 364 -20.23 0.61 -11.38
C ILE A 364 -18.99 0.11 -12.15
N PHE A 365 -18.83 -1.21 -12.27
CA PHE A 365 -17.70 -1.84 -12.95
C PHE A 365 -18.14 -2.92 -13.94
N ASP A 366 -17.52 -2.94 -15.12
CA ASP A 366 -17.67 -4.02 -16.10
C ASP A 366 -16.31 -4.67 -16.39
N VAL A 367 -16.13 -5.92 -15.96
CA VAL A 367 -14.88 -6.66 -16.12
C VAL A 367 -14.94 -7.51 -17.37
N ARG A 368 -14.29 -7.02 -18.42
CA ARG A 368 -14.40 -7.51 -19.81
C ARG A 368 -13.10 -8.19 -20.25
N GLY A 369 -11.97 -7.73 -19.70
CA GLY A 369 -10.67 -8.39 -19.75
C GLY A 369 -9.95 -8.31 -18.40
N GLY A 370 -8.93 -9.15 -18.22
CA GLY A 370 -8.12 -9.20 -17.01
C GLY A 370 -8.89 -9.54 -15.73
N THR A 371 -8.29 -9.20 -14.60
CA THR A 371 -8.80 -9.42 -13.24
C THR A 371 -8.95 -8.09 -12.53
N LEU A 372 -10.17 -7.78 -12.07
CA LEU A 372 -10.39 -6.68 -11.15
C LEU A 372 -10.19 -7.18 -9.72
N THR A 373 -9.20 -6.65 -9.01
CA THR A 373 -9.03 -6.86 -7.57
C THR A 373 -9.48 -5.59 -6.85
N LEU A 374 -10.49 -5.68 -5.97
CA LEU A 374 -10.90 -4.57 -5.09
C LEU A 374 -10.72 -4.96 -3.63
N SER A 375 -10.16 -4.07 -2.83
CA SER A 375 -10.21 -4.20 -1.37
C SER A 375 -10.67 -2.94 -0.67
N ASP A 376 -11.30 -3.10 0.50
CA ASP A 376 -11.57 -2.01 1.45
C ASP A 376 -12.45 -0.88 0.88
N VAL A 377 -13.46 -1.26 0.08
CA VAL A 377 -14.43 -0.33 -0.55
C VAL A 377 -15.88 -0.70 -0.27
N THR A 378 -16.76 0.31 -0.30
CA THR A 378 -18.20 0.11 -0.51
C THR A 378 -18.58 0.41 -1.96
N LEU A 379 -19.38 -0.45 -2.56
CA LEU A 379 -19.98 -0.28 -3.88
C LEU A 379 -21.51 -0.15 -3.73
N GLN A 380 -22.08 0.98 -4.16
CA GLN A 380 -23.50 1.26 -3.99
C GLN A 380 -24.15 1.94 -5.18
N GLY A 381 -25.48 1.92 -5.24
CA GLY A 381 -26.24 2.69 -6.24
C GLY A 381 -26.02 2.27 -7.69
N GLY A 382 -25.39 1.11 -7.96
CA GLY A 382 -25.25 0.57 -9.30
C GLY A 382 -26.59 0.10 -9.88
N ASN A 383 -26.82 0.32 -11.17
CA ASN A 383 -28.08 0.04 -11.87
C ASN A 383 -27.84 -0.48 -13.29
N ALA A 384 -27.96 -1.80 -13.47
CA ALA A 384 -27.86 -2.49 -14.76
C ALA A 384 -29.25 -2.99 -15.24
N SER A 385 -30.10 -2.05 -15.63
CA SER A 385 -31.49 -2.33 -16.05
C SER A 385 -31.56 -3.04 -17.41
N GLY A 386 -31.98 -4.31 -17.41
CA GLY A 386 -32.01 -5.19 -18.58
C GLY A 386 -30.86 -6.21 -18.61
N GLU A 387 -29.84 -6.02 -17.78
CA GLU A 387 -28.60 -6.79 -17.81
C GLU A 387 -28.30 -7.48 -16.47
N MET A 388 -27.08 -8.01 -16.34
CA MET A 388 -26.56 -8.61 -15.11
C MET A 388 -25.53 -7.73 -14.41
N GLY A 389 -25.48 -7.80 -13.08
CA GLY A 389 -24.48 -7.11 -12.26
C GLY A 389 -24.76 -5.62 -12.11
N GLY A 390 -25.42 -5.24 -11.01
CA GLY A 390 -25.72 -3.85 -10.72
C GLY A 390 -24.50 -3.07 -10.25
N ALA A 391 -23.72 -3.65 -9.33
CA ALA A 391 -22.40 -3.12 -8.99
C ALA A 391 -21.36 -3.56 -10.02
N ILE A 392 -21.21 -4.89 -10.18
CA ILE A 392 -20.12 -5.47 -10.98
C ILE A 392 -20.68 -6.52 -11.95
N ARG A 393 -20.26 -6.42 -13.21
CA ARG A 393 -20.39 -7.49 -14.19
C ARG A 393 -19.02 -8.11 -14.47
N VAL A 394 -18.96 -9.43 -14.60
CA VAL A 394 -17.80 -10.15 -15.12
C VAL A 394 -18.26 -10.82 -16.42
N GLU A 395 -17.86 -10.22 -17.55
CA GLU A 395 -18.46 -10.48 -18.86
C GLU A 395 -18.02 -11.80 -19.51
N ALA A 396 -16.78 -12.23 -19.28
CA ALA A 396 -16.15 -13.33 -20.03
C ALA A 396 -15.60 -14.45 -19.12
N PRO A 397 -15.53 -15.71 -19.59
CA PRO A 397 -14.89 -16.81 -18.86
C PRO A 397 -13.41 -16.57 -18.49
N SER A 398 -12.72 -15.70 -19.23
CA SER A 398 -11.33 -15.27 -18.99
C SER A 398 -11.19 -14.05 -18.08
N ALA A 399 -12.31 -13.43 -17.66
CA ALA A 399 -12.29 -12.28 -16.76
C ALA A 399 -12.40 -12.75 -15.29
N GLY A 400 -11.70 -12.04 -14.41
CA GLY A 400 -11.61 -12.34 -12.98
C GLY A 400 -12.15 -11.22 -12.09
N LEU A 401 -12.69 -11.57 -10.93
CA LEU A 401 -13.00 -10.61 -9.87
C LEU A 401 -12.50 -11.16 -8.53
N VAL A 402 -11.64 -10.40 -7.85
CA VAL A 402 -11.25 -10.66 -6.47
C VAL A 402 -11.80 -9.52 -5.61
N LEU A 403 -12.65 -9.83 -4.63
CA LEU A 403 -13.11 -8.85 -3.63
C LEU A 403 -12.62 -9.23 -2.25
N GLN A 404 -12.00 -8.29 -1.55
CA GLN A 404 -11.58 -8.46 -0.17
C GLN A 404 -12.16 -7.34 0.71
N ARG A 405 -12.68 -7.68 1.90
CA ARG A 405 -13.10 -6.68 2.92
C ARG A 405 -14.02 -5.59 2.33
N ALA A 406 -14.99 -5.98 1.50
CA ALA A 406 -15.83 -5.06 0.72
C ALA A 406 -17.33 -5.13 1.09
N LEU A 407 -18.07 -4.06 0.85
CA LEU A 407 -19.53 -4.01 1.01
C LEU A 407 -20.21 -3.65 -0.31
N LEU A 408 -21.10 -4.51 -0.80
CA LEU A 408 -21.96 -4.22 -1.95
C LEU A 408 -23.39 -4.01 -1.42
N THR A 409 -23.91 -2.77 -1.50
CA THR A 409 -25.22 -2.41 -0.94
C THR A 409 -26.09 -1.61 -1.91
N ASP A 410 -27.41 -1.83 -1.85
CA ASP A 410 -28.41 -1.04 -2.60
C ASP A 410 -28.17 -0.97 -4.12
N ASN A 411 -27.53 -1.99 -4.71
CA ASN A 411 -27.34 -2.13 -6.15
C ASN A 411 -28.49 -2.90 -6.80
N THR A 412 -28.78 -2.63 -8.08
CA THR A 412 -29.92 -3.16 -8.80
C THR A 412 -29.56 -3.63 -10.21
N ALA A 413 -30.13 -4.77 -10.63
CA ALA A 413 -29.99 -5.31 -11.99
C ALA A 413 -31.15 -6.25 -12.33
N THR A 414 -31.27 -6.65 -13.59
CA THR A 414 -32.25 -7.67 -14.00
C THR A 414 -31.83 -9.08 -13.57
N GLU A 415 -30.53 -9.36 -13.51
CA GLU A 415 -29.95 -10.56 -12.88
C GLU A 415 -28.74 -10.18 -12.01
N GLY A 416 -28.53 -10.79 -10.84
CA GLY A 416 -27.35 -10.49 -10.03
C GLY A 416 -27.33 -9.04 -9.55
N GLY A 417 -28.25 -8.69 -8.65
CA GLY A 417 -28.49 -7.30 -8.23
C GLY A 417 -27.23 -6.56 -7.79
N ALA A 418 -26.27 -7.25 -7.17
CA ALA A 418 -24.91 -6.77 -6.96
C ALA A 418 -23.93 -7.27 -8.04
N ILE A 419 -23.79 -8.59 -8.19
CA ILE A 419 -22.77 -9.21 -9.06
C ILE A 419 -23.42 -10.12 -10.11
N GLY A 420 -23.08 -9.90 -11.38
CA GLY A 420 -23.39 -10.80 -12.49
C GLY A 420 -22.11 -11.44 -13.01
N ASN A 421 -21.93 -12.76 -12.83
CA ASN A 421 -20.69 -13.45 -13.18
C ASN A 421 -20.84 -14.43 -14.35
N LYS A 422 -19.97 -14.33 -15.35
CA LYS A 422 -19.69 -15.37 -16.37
C LYS A 422 -18.23 -15.88 -16.34
N GLY A 423 -17.36 -15.24 -15.56
CA GLY A 423 -15.95 -15.56 -15.36
C GLY A 423 -15.67 -16.27 -14.03
N THR A 424 -14.56 -15.92 -13.39
CA THR A 424 -14.19 -16.44 -12.06
C THR A 424 -14.26 -15.34 -11.01
N ILE A 425 -14.97 -15.59 -9.91
CA ILE A 425 -15.00 -14.67 -8.77
C ILE A 425 -14.48 -15.33 -7.48
N GLU A 426 -13.69 -14.60 -6.72
CA GLU A 426 -13.28 -14.95 -5.36
C GLU A 426 -13.62 -13.79 -4.41
N LEU A 427 -14.50 -14.06 -3.44
CA LEU A 427 -14.96 -13.05 -2.48
C LEU A 427 -14.57 -13.46 -1.07
N THR A 428 -13.76 -12.65 -0.38
CA THR A 428 -13.26 -12.90 0.97
C THR A 428 -13.62 -11.76 1.93
N ASP A 429 -14.28 -12.06 3.06
CA ASP A 429 -14.77 -11.07 4.03
C ASP A 429 -15.70 -10.00 3.42
N VAL A 430 -16.52 -10.39 2.45
CA VAL A 430 -17.42 -9.49 1.71
C VAL A 430 -18.85 -9.51 2.28
N ALA A 431 -19.48 -8.35 2.37
CA ALA A 431 -20.90 -8.20 2.67
C ALA A 431 -21.68 -7.81 1.41
N ILE A 432 -22.75 -8.54 1.08
CA ILE A 432 -23.66 -8.25 -0.03
C ILE A 432 -25.05 -8.08 0.57
N ILE A 433 -25.49 -6.83 0.74
CA ILE A 433 -26.64 -6.47 1.57
C ILE A 433 -27.68 -5.65 0.78
N GLY A 434 -28.96 -6.00 0.87
CA GLY A 434 -30.06 -5.16 0.37
C GLY A 434 -30.12 -4.98 -1.16
N ASN A 435 -29.39 -5.78 -1.93
CA ASN A 435 -29.33 -5.65 -3.38
C ASN A 435 -30.51 -6.31 -4.10
N GLY A 436 -30.73 -5.88 -5.34
CA GLY A 436 -31.81 -6.32 -6.21
C GLY A 436 -33.07 -5.48 -6.05
N GLY A 437 -33.83 -5.34 -7.14
CA GLY A 437 -35.04 -4.52 -7.18
C GLY A 437 -34.97 -3.34 -8.17
N VAL A 438 -35.15 -3.60 -9.47
CA VAL A 438 -35.18 -2.56 -10.51
C VAL A 438 -36.57 -1.91 -10.56
N ASN A 439 -36.64 -0.57 -10.42
CA ASN A 439 -37.87 0.22 -10.62
C ASN A 439 -39.11 -0.29 -9.83
N GLY A 440 -38.90 -0.88 -8.65
CA GLY A 440 -39.95 -1.45 -7.81
C GLY A 440 -40.35 -2.91 -8.12
N TYR A 441 -39.67 -3.56 -9.07
CA TYR A 441 -39.81 -4.99 -9.38
C TYR A 441 -38.59 -5.76 -8.88
N ALA A 442 -38.80 -6.92 -8.27
CA ALA A 442 -37.69 -7.79 -7.87
C ALA A 442 -36.84 -8.20 -9.08
N THR A 443 -35.52 -8.26 -8.90
CA THR A 443 -34.57 -8.86 -9.85
C THR A 443 -35.04 -10.27 -10.25
N ASN A 444 -34.82 -10.72 -11.49
CA ASN A 444 -35.34 -12.02 -11.95
C ASN A 444 -34.64 -13.18 -11.25
N THR A 445 -33.31 -13.16 -11.27
CA THR A 445 -32.42 -14.18 -10.69
C THR A 445 -31.33 -13.53 -9.85
N GLY A 446 -31.03 -14.09 -8.67
CA GLY A 446 -29.84 -13.70 -7.90
C GLY A 446 -29.91 -12.28 -7.35
N GLY A 447 -30.61 -12.05 -6.24
CA GLY A 447 -30.76 -10.68 -5.71
C GLY A 447 -29.43 -10.05 -5.30
N GLY A 448 -28.48 -10.85 -4.80
CA GLY A 448 -27.08 -10.47 -4.64
C GLY A 448 -26.25 -10.89 -5.85
N ILE A 449 -26.10 -12.20 -6.05
CA ILE A 449 -25.22 -12.78 -7.09
C ILE A 449 -26.02 -13.63 -8.08
N THR A 450 -25.82 -13.41 -9.38
CA THR A 450 -26.12 -14.42 -10.41
C THR A 450 -24.80 -14.97 -10.93
N ASN A 451 -24.57 -16.27 -10.71
CA ASN A 451 -23.36 -16.96 -11.15
C ASN A 451 -23.65 -17.89 -12.35
N ARG A 452 -22.91 -17.68 -13.43
CA ARG A 452 -22.86 -18.53 -14.62
C ARG A 452 -21.45 -19.08 -14.90
N GLY A 453 -20.46 -18.73 -14.07
CA GLY A 453 -19.08 -19.22 -14.11
C GLY A 453 -18.60 -19.84 -12.79
N THR A 454 -17.37 -19.57 -12.37
CA THR A 454 -16.80 -20.06 -11.10
C THR A 454 -17.00 -19.04 -9.99
N ALA A 455 -17.43 -19.47 -8.79
CA ALA A 455 -17.49 -18.61 -7.61
C ALA A 455 -16.93 -19.29 -6.35
N THR A 456 -15.98 -18.63 -5.69
CA THR A 456 -15.48 -18.99 -4.36
C THR A 456 -15.89 -17.90 -3.39
N LEU A 457 -16.64 -18.26 -2.35
CA LEU A 457 -17.08 -17.33 -1.30
C LEU A 457 -16.48 -17.78 0.04
N ASN A 458 -15.75 -16.89 0.71
CA ASN A 458 -15.10 -17.14 1.99
C ASN A 458 -15.52 -16.05 2.98
N ARG A 459 -16.17 -16.41 4.10
CA ARG A 459 -16.68 -15.46 5.11
C ARG A 459 -17.64 -14.39 4.55
N VAL A 460 -18.39 -14.73 3.50
CA VAL A 460 -19.32 -13.81 2.82
C VAL A 460 -20.67 -13.71 3.54
N THR A 461 -21.14 -12.50 3.79
CA THR A 461 -22.46 -12.21 4.38
C THR A 461 -23.47 -11.82 3.30
N LEU A 462 -24.57 -12.56 3.17
CA LEU A 462 -25.67 -12.26 2.24
C LEU A 462 -26.96 -11.97 3.03
N SER A 463 -27.45 -10.73 2.98
CA SER A 463 -28.59 -10.31 3.80
C SER A 463 -29.53 -9.35 3.07
N GLY A 464 -30.84 -9.51 3.22
CA GLY A 464 -31.84 -8.56 2.67
C GLY A 464 -31.91 -8.45 1.15
N ASN A 465 -31.12 -9.21 0.39
CA ASN A 465 -31.15 -9.22 -1.08
C ASN A 465 -32.47 -9.81 -1.61
N VAL A 466 -32.96 -9.32 -2.76
CA VAL A 466 -34.29 -9.65 -3.30
C VAL A 466 -34.26 -10.01 -4.78
N ALA A 467 -34.71 -11.22 -5.11
CA ALA A 467 -35.02 -11.66 -6.47
C ALA A 467 -36.22 -12.61 -6.50
N THR A 468 -36.82 -12.76 -7.68
CA THR A 468 -37.92 -13.69 -7.96
C THR A 468 -37.48 -15.15 -7.83
N VAL A 469 -36.24 -15.45 -8.26
CA VAL A 469 -35.58 -16.76 -8.10
C VAL A 469 -34.20 -16.55 -7.49
N GLY A 470 -33.84 -17.30 -6.45
CA GLY A 470 -32.53 -17.17 -5.80
C GLY A 470 -32.34 -15.80 -5.13
N GLY A 471 -33.09 -15.52 -4.05
CA GLY A 471 -33.12 -14.19 -3.42
C GLY A 471 -31.75 -13.62 -3.03
N ALA A 472 -30.80 -14.47 -2.64
CA ALA A 472 -29.40 -14.08 -2.42
C ALA A 472 -28.50 -14.47 -3.61
N ILE A 473 -28.46 -15.76 -3.96
CA ILE A 473 -27.65 -16.30 -5.05
C ILE A 473 -28.53 -17.09 -6.02
N PHE A 474 -28.29 -16.94 -7.31
CA PHE A 474 -28.70 -17.87 -8.36
C PHE A 474 -27.46 -18.46 -9.05
N VAL A 475 -27.52 -19.74 -9.42
CA VAL A 475 -26.42 -20.50 -10.04
C VAL A 475 -26.97 -21.23 -11.27
N GLU A 476 -26.46 -20.92 -12.46
CA GLU A 476 -26.87 -21.61 -13.70
C GLU A 476 -26.24 -23.01 -13.78
N SER A 477 -26.91 -23.99 -14.40
CA SER A 477 -26.66 -25.41 -14.08
C SER A 477 -25.63 -26.15 -14.94
N SER A 478 -24.91 -25.48 -15.86
CA SER A 478 -24.17 -26.18 -16.93
C SER A 478 -22.64 -26.12 -16.92
N ALA A 479 -21.99 -25.24 -16.14
CA ALA A 479 -20.52 -25.20 -16.04
C ALA A 479 -19.99 -24.62 -14.71
N THR A 480 -20.85 -24.58 -13.70
CA THR A 480 -20.81 -23.51 -12.69
C THR A 480 -20.56 -24.10 -11.30
N SER A 481 -19.46 -23.69 -10.65
CA SER A 481 -19.11 -24.14 -9.30
C SER A 481 -19.33 -23.02 -8.27
N LEU A 482 -19.73 -23.41 -7.05
CA LEU A 482 -19.86 -22.53 -5.90
C LEU A 482 -19.21 -23.21 -4.69
N SER A 483 -18.18 -22.58 -4.12
CA SER A 483 -17.64 -22.92 -2.80
C SER A 483 -18.09 -21.90 -1.76
N LEU A 484 -18.32 -22.34 -0.52
CA LEU A 484 -18.80 -21.59 0.64
C LEU A 484 -17.97 -21.93 1.90
#